data_AF-A0A947C7H9-F1
#
_entry.id   AF-A0A947C7H9-F1
#
_cell.length_a   1.000
_cell.length_b   1.000
_cell.length_c   1.000
_cell.angle_alpha   90.00
_cell.angle_beta   90.00
_cell.angle_gamma   90.00
#
_symmetry.space_group_name_H-M   'P 1'
#
loop_
_entity.id
_entity.type
_entity.pdbx_description
1 polymer ?
#
loop_
_entity_poly.entity_id
_entity_poly.type
_entity_poly.pdbx_seq_one_letter_code
_entity_poly.pdbx_strand_id
1 'polypeptide(L)'
;MSLPAPGLADGDGEMKNCYSIRGEARYGALAYKHIVIVTNRCDITLQCEVWTDVDPSPRQSVVVEPQGTAEVLVRAVSPARAFKAFGECKK
;
A
#
# COMPACT_ATOMS: atom_id res chain seq x y z
N MET A 1 -27.25 -31.13 22.18
CA MET A 1 -26.59 -30.70 20.94
C MET A 1 -25.92 -29.36 21.18
N SER A 2 -24.60 -29.32 21.37
CA SER A 2 -23.85 -28.05 21.42
C SER A 2 -23.22 -27.80 20.05
N LEU A 3 -23.54 -26.65 19.46
CA LEU A 3 -22.93 -26.11 18.25
C LEU A 3 -21.55 -25.52 18.62
N PRO A 4 -20.46 -25.80 17.88
CA PRO A 4 -19.23 -25.02 18.00
C PRO A 4 -19.36 -23.67 17.25
N ALA A 5 -18.84 -22.62 17.90
CA ALA A 5 -18.84 -21.23 17.46
C ALA A 5 -18.01 -20.99 16.19
N PRO A 6 -18.34 -19.97 15.38
CA PRO A 6 -17.52 -19.56 14.25
C PRO A 6 -16.16 -19.02 14.73
N GLY A 7 -15.11 -19.43 14.03
CA GLY A 7 -13.72 -19.25 14.42
C GLY A 7 -13.28 -17.80 14.62
N LEU A 8 -12.38 -17.63 15.58
CA LEU A 8 -11.49 -16.48 15.70
C LEU A 8 -10.80 -16.23 14.34
N ALA A 9 -11.19 -15.16 13.65
CA ALA A 9 -10.39 -14.57 12.60
C ALA A 9 -9.43 -13.55 13.24
N ASP A 10 -8.25 -14.05 13.58
CA ASP A 10 -6.94 -13.39 13.42
C ASP A 10 -6.93 -11.85 13.34
N GLY A 11 -6.70 -11.20 14.49
CA GLY A 11 -6.56 -9.74 14.62
C GLY A 11 -5.30 -9.13 13.97
N ASP A 12 -4.42 -9.94 13.38
CA ASP A 12 -3.29 -9.47 12.54
C ASP A 12 -3.71 -9.40 11.06
N GLY A 13 -4.68 -10.22 10.66
CA GLY A 13 -5.38 -10.14 9.38
C GLY A 13 -6.24 -8.89 9.26
N GLU A 14 -6.89 -8.42 10.32
CA GLU A 14 -7.82 -7.26 10.24
C GLU A 14 -7.13 -5.98 9.76
N MET A 15 -5.90 -5.70 10.22
CA MET A 15 -5.14 -4.53 9.79
C MET A 15 -4.67 -4.63 8.34
N LYS A 16 -4.18 -5.79 7.91
CA LYS A 16 -3.84 -6.06 6.50
C LYS A 16 -5.06 -6.07 5.57
N ASN A 17 -6.25 -6.33 6.10
CA ASN A 17 -7.50 -6.24 5.34
C ASN A 17 -7.99 -4.79 5.22
N CYS A 18 -7.69 -3.93 6.21
CA CYS A 18 -8.21 -2.57 6.24
C CYS A 18 -7.39 -1.57 5.42
N TYR A 19 -6.15 -1.88 5.02
CA TYR A 19 -5.45 -1.11 3.99
C TYR A 19 -5.03 -1.99 2.80
N SER A 20 -4.75 -1.38 1.66
CA SER A 20 -4.28 -2.07 0.47
C SER A 20 -3.22 -1.25 -0.23
N ILE A 21 -2.16 -1.92 -0.67
CA ILE A 21 -1.03 -1.29 -1.36
C ILE A 21 -0.94 -1.89 -2.75
N ARG A 22 -0.91 -1.04 -3.77
CA ARG A 22 -0.80 -1.45 -5.18
C ARG A 22 0.22 -0.58 -5.89
N GLY A 23 1.01 -1.20 -6.77
CA GLY A 23 1.92 -0.48 -7.65
C GLY A 23 1.27 -0.25 -9.00
N GLU A 24 1.34 0.97 -9.51
CA GLU A 24 0.92 1.33 -10.85
C GLU A 24 2.08 1.98 -11.63
N ALA A 25 2.39 1.39 -12.79
CA ALA A 25 3.35 1.96 -13.73
C ALA A 25 2.59 2.80 -14.75
N ARG A 26 2.55 4.12 -14.56
CA ARG A 26 1.93 5.04 -15.52
C ARG A 26 2.97 5.50 -16.54
N TYR A 27 2.74 5.23 -17.83
CA TYR A 27 3.61 5.74 -18.89
C TYR A 27 3.46 7.26 -19.01
N GLY A 28 4.57 8.00 -18.92
CA GLY A 28 4.64 9.44 -19.15
C GLY A 28 5.22 9.77 -20.53
N ALA A 29 5.61 11.03 -20.73
CA ALA A 29 6.11 11.50 -22.02
C ALA A 29 7.40 10.80 -22.53
N LEU A 30 8.27 10.35 -21.62
CA LEU A 30 9.59 9.77 -21.97
C LEU A 30 9.98 8.51 -21.17
N ALA A 31 9.25 8.19 -20.09
CA ALA A 31 9.56 7.06 -19.20
C ALA A 31 8.32 6.67 -18.37
N TYR A 32 8.39 5.52 -17.69
CA TYR A 32 7.36 5.09 -16.74
C TYR A 32 7.54 5.79 -15.40
N LYS A 33 6.42 6.22 -14.83
CA LYS A 33 6.29 6.64 -13.44
C LYS A 33 5.87 5.45 -12.61
N HIS A 34 6.62 5.14 -11.57
CA HIS A 34 6.25 4.14 -10.57
C HIS A 34 5.51 4.83 -9.46
N ILE A 35 4.20 4.59 -9.41
CA ILE A 35 3.29 5.16 -8.42
C ILE A 35 2.88 4.02 -7.49
N VAL A 36 2.98 4.24 -6.19
CA VAL A 36 2.41 3.34 -5.19
C VAL A 36 1.14 3.97 -4.66
N ILE A 37 0.04 3.23 -4.78
CA ILE A 37 -1.29 3.64 -4.37
C ILE A 37 -1.60 2.91 -3.08
N VAL A 38 -1.84 3.67 -2.01
CA VAL A 38 -2.22 3.16 -0.70
C VAL A 38 -3.66 3.56 -0.44
N THR A 39 -4.54 2.57 -0.31
CA THR A 39 -5.93 2.79 0.07
C THR A 39 -6.10 2.42 1.53
N ASN A 40 -6.56 3.37 2.34
CA ASN A 40 -6.97 3.15 3.71
C ASN A 40 -8.48 2.96 3.73
N ARG A 41 -8.95 1.82 4.22
CA ARG A 41 -10.37 1.50 4.46
C ARG A 41 -10.68 1.42 5.95
N CYS A 42 -9.70 1.70 6.81
CA CYS A 42 -9.91 1.79 8.25
C CYS A 42 -10.49 3.18 8.59
N ASP A 43 -11.19 3.28 9.71
CA ASP A 43 -11.73 4.54 10.25
C ASP A 43 -10.71 5.33 11.09
N ILE A 44 -9.42 5.02 10.91
CA ILE A 44 -8.29 5.69 11.56
C ILE A 44 -7.30 6.16 10.51
N THR A 45 -6.58 7.24 10.81
CA THR A 45 -5.43 7.67 9.98
C THR A 45 -4.32 6.63 10.08
N LEU A 46 -3.72 6.28 8.93
CA LEU A 46 -2.58 5.38 8.86
C LEU A 46 -1.33 6.12 8.40
N GLN A 47 -0.21 5.82 9.04
CA GLN A 47 1.11 6.22 8.56
C GLN A 47 1.77 5.02 7.88
N CYS A 48 1.96 5.13 6.57
CA CYS A 48 2.50 4.06 5.74
C CYS A 48 3.88 4.44 5.21
N GLU A 49 4.80 3.49 5.23
CA GLU A 49 6.04 3.57 4.48
C GLU A 49 5.91 2.70 3.24
N VAL A 50 6.15 3.28 2.06
CA VAL A 50 6.07 2.57 0.78
C VAL A 50 7.39 2.60 0.05
N TRP A 51 7.69 1.51 -0.65
CA TRP A 51 8.88 1.36 -1.47
C TRP A 51 8.62 0.38 -2.60
N THR A 52 9.58 0.22 -3.49
CA THR A 52 9.48 -0.75 -4.59
C THR A 52 10.70 -1.66 -4.60
N ASP A 53 10.60 -2.77 -5.34
CA ASP A 53 11.75 -3.65 -5.58
C ASP A 53 12.91 -2.92 -6.29
N VAL A 54 12.58 -1.92 -7.11
CA VAL A 54 13.54 -1.12 -7.89
C VAL A 54 14.17 -0.02 -7.06
N ASP A 55 13.41 0.52 -6.10
CA ASP A 55 13.83 1.55 -5.14
C ASP A 55 13.45 1.10 -3.72
N PRO A 56 14.23 0.20 -3.09
CA PRO A 56 13.96 -0.25 -1.74
C PRO A 56 14.28 0.82 -0.68
N SER A 57 15.16 1.77 -1.02
CA SER A 57 15.57 2.89 -0.17
C SER A 57 15.85 4.15 -1.02
N PRO A 58 15.44 5.35 -0.57
CA PRO A 58 14.70 5.64 0.66
C PRO A 58 13.23 5.24 0.56
N ARG A 59 12.68 4.73 1.67
CA ARG A 59 11.24 4.48 1.81
C ARG A 59 10.50 5.81 1.85
N GLN A 60 9.36 5.88 1.18
CA GLN A 60 8.52 7.07 1.15
C GLN A 60 7.45 6.97 2.24
N SER A 61 7.46 7.91 3.17
CA SER A 61 6.42 8.01 4.20
C SER A 61 5.20 8.75 3.66
N VAL A 62 4.03 8.15 3.83
CA VAL A 62 2.75 8.72 3.42
C VAL A 62 1.74 8.57 4.54
N VAL A 63 0.99 9.63 4.79
CA VAL A 63 -0.14 9.63 5.71
C VAL A 63 -1.40 9.46 4.88
N VAL A 64 -2.23 8.48 5.24
CA VAL A 64 -3.49 8.20 4.57
C VAL A 64 -4.62 8.39 5.56
N GLU A 65 -5.45 9.40 5.28
CA GLU A 65 -6.64 9.70 6.06
C GLU A 65 -7.60 8.49 6.12
N PRO A 66 -8.44 8.40 7.16
CA PRO A 66 -9.44 7.34 7.27
C PRO A 66 -10.33 7.29 6.03
N GLN A 67 -10.59 6.06 5.55
CA GLN A 67 -11.35 5.82 4.31
C GLN A 67 -10.78 6.54 3.06
N GLY A 68 -9.52 7.00 3.12
CA GLY A 68 -8.85 7.76 2.08
C GLY A 68 -7.99 6.91 1.14
N THR A 69 -7.47 7.54 0.09
CA THR A 69 -6.45 6.96 -0.78
C THR A 69 -5.35 7.97 -1.01
N ALA A 70 -4.10 7.51 -0.92
CA ALA A 70 -2.91 8.31 -1.19
C ALA A 70 -2.11 7.69 -2.34
N GLU A 71 -1.64 8.53 -3.25
CA GLU A 71 -0.77 8.14 -4.36
C GLU A 71 0.63 8.72 -4.11
N VAL A 72 1.64 7.85 -4.13
CA VAL A 72 3.03 8.22 -3.89
C VAL A 72 3.84 7.94 -5.14
N LEU A 73 4.43 8.97 -5.72
CA LEU A 73 5.38 8.80 -6.81
C LEU A 73 6.74 8.36 -6.23
N VAL A 74 7.06 7.08 -6.35
CA VAL A 74 8.35 6.55 -5.90
C VAL A 74 9.46 6.87 -6.90
N ARG A 75 9.15 6.76 -8.20
CA ARG A 75 10.10 7.08 -9.27
C ARG A 75 9.42 7.74 -10.44
N ALA A 76 9.96 8.88 -10.89
CA ALA A 76 9.41 9.63 -12.02
C ALA A 76 9.92 9.15 -13.39
N VAL A 77 11.13 8.58 -13.45
CA VAL A 77 11.81 8.20 -14.69
C VAL A 77 12.33 6.77 -14.56
N SER A 78 11.47 5.80 -14.83
CA SER A 78 11.82 4.39 -14.80
C SER A 78 11.74 3.77 -16.20
N PRO A 79 12.76 3.00 -16.64
CA PRO A 79 12.66 2.19 -17.84
C PRO A 79 11.81 0.92 -17.63
N ALA A 80 11.60 0.51 -16.37
CA ALA A 80 10.85 -0.70 -16.05
C ALA A 80 9.34 -0.45 -16.11
N ARG A 81 8.61 -1.29 -16.86
CA ARG A 81 7.14 -1.27 -16.94
C ARG A 81 6.44 -2.07 -15.84
N ALA A 82 7.17 -2.93 -15.16
CA ALA A 82 6.67 -3.79 -14.09
C ALA A 82 7.60 -3.67 -12.89
N PHE A 83 7.02 -3.53 -11.70
CA PHE A 83 7.73 -3.48 -10.44
C PHE A 83 6.82 -4.07 -9.36
N LYS A 84 7.43 -4.51 -8.25
CA LYS A 84 6.66 -4.89 -7.06
C LYS A 84 6.62 -3.69 -6.13
N ALA A 85 5.42 -3.29 -5.72
CA ALA A 85 5.22 -2.31 -4.67
C ALA A 85 5.15 -3.03 -3.32
N PHE A 86 5.81 -2.45 -2.34
CA PHE A 86 5.77 -2.90 -0.96
C PHE A 86 5.35 -1.72 -0.09
N GLY A 87 4.78 -2.03 1.06
CA GLY A 87 4.67 -1.04 2.11
C GLY A 87 4.22 -1.63 3.42
N GLU A 88 4.46 -0.85 4.46
CA GLU A 88 4.15 -1.16 5.85
C GLU A 88 3.36 0.01 6.41
N CYS A 89 2.10 -0.24 6.79
CA CYS A 89 1.26 0.75 7.45
C CYS A 89 1.17 0.50 8.94
N LYS A 90 1.25 1.57 9.72
CA LYS A 90 1.05 1.60 11.17
C LYS A 90 -0.08 2.56 11.51
N LYS A 91 -0.78 2.26 12.60
CA LYS A 91 -1.78 3.14 13.22
C LYS A 91 -1.12 4.15 14.15
#